data_AF-A8XJ89-F1
#
_entry.id   AF-A8XJ89-F1
#
_cell.length_a   1.000
_cell.length_b   1.000
_cell.length_c   1.000
_cell.angle_alpha   90.00
_cell.angle_beta   90.00
_cell.angle_gamma   90.00
#
_symmetry.space_group_name_H-M   'P 1'
#
loop_
_entity.id
_entity.type
_entity.pdbx_description
1 polymer ?
#
loop_
_entity_poly.entity_id
_entity_poly.type
_entity_poly.pdbx_seq_one_letter_code
_entity_poly.pdbx_strand_id
1 'polypeptide(L)'
;MRSFSTHVAFVIILDFETTSEGETHDYPFEVIQFSVVPYDVKAKTILEGHAFNKFVRPVVNPVLSKHCTEFTGIKQESLNAADTFLVVYKQFLKWLQKNGFQERHFAIVSDSRQDMWRIAQYQFRLVQETMPSMFRQWINIKRTFDDGLEDGQKNKLVGRSNMEKMLNYLGIEFSGRAHDALSDCLTLAAITQKILEMGCPVTINEMVCCSAIWRKQPMNMRQYANWRTDFQSATKIYERVLPLTIKVIRSYSASMYGVCPYCKKPPTVCGAVHKQPPREFYASLTEPCVFAKSAGHY
;
A
#
# COMPACT_ATOMS: atom_id res chain seq x y z
N MET A 1 -12.11 16.98 -25.49
CA MET A 1 -11.95 16.29 -24.19
C MET A 1 -10.93 15.18 -24.38
N ARG A 2 -9.84 15.12 -23.60
CA ARG A 2 -8.89 13.98 -23.69
C ARG A 2 -9.60 12.70 -23.23
N SER A 3 -9.38 11.58 -23.91
CA SER A 3 -9.90 10.28 -23.46
C SER A 3 -9.20 9.89 -22.16
N PHE A 4 -9.95 9.38 -21.18
CA PHE A 4 -9.34 8.75 -20.01
C PHE A 4 -8.52 7.55 -20.48
N SER A 5 -7.26 7.48 -20.06
CA SER A 5 -6.34 6.43 -20.48
C SER A 5 -6.11 5.47 -19.32
N THR A 6 -6.84 4.36 -19.36
CA THR A 6 -6.70 3.23 -18.44
C THR A 6 -6.78 1.92 -19.23
N HIS A 7 -6.39 0.81 -18.60
CA HIS A 7 -6.49 -0.54 -19.17
C HIS A 7 -7.62 -1.38 -18.54
N VAL A 8 -8.42 -0.76 -17.67
CA VAL A 8 -9.45 -1.38 -16.83
C VAL A 8 -10.69 -0.50 -16.80
N ALA A 9 -11.87 -1.12 -16.64
CA ALA A 9 -13.14 -0.39 -16.56
C ALA A 9 -13.31 0.34 -15.22
N PHE A 10 -12.77 -0.26 -14.15
CA PHE A 10 -12.81 0.28 -12.80
C PHE A 10 -11.41 0.42 -12.23
N VAL A 11 -11.21 1.45 -11.42
CA VAL A 11 -10.12 1.46 -10.45
C VAL A 11 -10.69 1.43 -9.04
N ILE A 12 -10.02 0.74 -8.14
CA ILE A 12 -10.42 0.63 -6.73
C ILE A 12 -9.38 1.38 -5.93
N ILE A 13 -9.75 2.54 -5.41
CA ILE A 13 -8.91 3.34 -4.53
C ILE A 13 -8.89 2.64 -3.18
N LEU A 14 -7.71 2.42 -2.62
CA LEU A 14 -7.53 1.67 -1.38
C LEU A 14 -6.60 2.43 -0.44
N ASP A 15 -6.98 2.42 0.83
CA ASP A 15 -6.17 2.93 1.93
C ASP A 15 -6.26 1.99 3.15
N PHE A 16 -5.15 1.83 3.85
CA PHE A 16 -5.06 1.13 5.13
C PHE A 16 -4.53 2.02 6.23
N GLU A 17 -5.23 2.05 7.37
CA GLU A 17 -4.64 2.49 8.63
C GLU A 17 -4.06 1.33 9.39
N THR A 18 -2.97 1.57 10.14
CA THR A 18 -2.28 0.54 10.91
C THR A 18 -2.03 0.92 12.36
N THR A 19 -1.89 -0.06 13.25
CA THR A 19 -1.31 0.17 14.58
C THR A 19 0.08 0.79 14.46
N SER A 20 0.41 1.70 15.36
CA SER A 20 1.70 2.39 15.43
C SER A 20 2.07 2.73 16.87
N GLU A 21 3.35 2.99 17.14
CA GLU A 21 3.86 3.34 18.46
C GLU A 21 4.90 4.44 18.35
N GLY A 22 4.56 5.63 18.86
CA GLY A 22 5.44 6.81 18.85
C GLY A 22 6.15 7.02 17.51
N GLU A 23 7.46 7.25 17.58
CA GLU A 23 8.31 7.47 16.40
C GLU A 23 9.05 6.20 15.95
N THR A 24 8.77 5.03 16.55
CA THR A 24 9.48 3.81 16.15
C THR A 24 8.96 3.25 14.84
N HIS A 25 9.89 2.85 13.98
CA HIS A 25 9.64 2.11 12.74
C HIS A 25 9.99 0.63 12.86
N ASP A 26 10.52 0.19 14.01
CA ASP A 26 10.69 -1.23 14.34
C ASP A 26 9.48 -1.71 15.17
N TYR A 27 8.31 -1.70 14.53
CA TYR A 27 7.04 -2.01 15.18
C TYR A 27 6.25 -3.03 14.34
N PRO A 28 5.69 -4.09 14.95
CA PRO A 28 4.86 -5.05 14.23
C PRO A 28 3.46 -4.46 14.02
N PHE A 29 3.35 -3.55 13.06
CA PHE A 29 2.11 -2.88 12.70
C PHE A 29 1.09 -3.87 12.11
N GLU A 30 -0.18 -3.63 12.39
CA GLU A 30 -1.32 -4.42 11.93
C GLU A 30 -2.36 -3.48 11.33
N VAL A 31 -3.03 -3.88 10.25
CA VAL A 31 -4.16 -3.14 9.68
C VAL A 31 -5.27 -3.03 10.72
N ILE A 32 -5.76 -1.80 10.93
CA ILE A 32 -6.86 -1.48 11.87
C ILE A 32 -8.04 -0.79 11.19
N GLN A 33 -7.87 -0.30 9.96
CA GLN A 33 -8.95 0.12 9.08
C GLN A 33 -8.63 -0.28 7.65
N PHE A 34 -9.61 -0.83 6.94
CA PHE A 34 -9.52 -1.21 5.54
C PHE A 34 -10.65 -0.53 4.78
N SER A 35 -10.29 0.49 4.00
CA SER A 35 -11.21 1.21 3.13
C SER A 35 -10.88 1.03 1.66
N VAL A 36 -11.93 0.94 0.85
CA VAL A 36 -11.86 1.11 -0.59
C VAL A 36 -13.03 1.91 -1.14
N VAL A 37 -12.77 2.69 -2.19
CA VAL A 37 -13.77 3.41 -2.98
C VAL A 37 -13.58 3.06 -4.46
N PRO A 38 -14.60 2.49 -5.14
CA PRO A 38 -14.51 2.27 -6.58
C PRO A 38 -14.68 3.57 -7.38
N TYR A 39 -14.02 3.62 -8.54
CA TYR A 39 -14.20 4.65 -9.55
C TYR A 39 -14.51 4.00 -10.89
N ASP A 40 -15.63 4.40 -11.50
CA ASP A 40 -15.99 3.98 -12.86
C ASP A 40 -15.31 4.91 -13.86
N VAL A 41 -14.36 4.36 -14.62
CA VAL A 41 -13.56 5.14 -15.58
C VAL A 41 -14.41 5.62 -16.75
N LYS A 42 -15.36 4.81 -17.21
CA LYS A 42 -16.20 5.12 -18.38
C LYS A 42 -17.26 6.17 -18.02
N ALA A 43 -17.92 5.97 -16.87
CA ALA A 43 -18.89 6.92 -16.34
C ALA A 43 -18.23 8.14 -15.68
N LYS A 44 -16.90 8.12 -15.48
CA LYS A 44 -16.12 9.18 -14.83
C LYS A 44 -16.66 9.55 -13.45
N THR A 45 -17.09 8.54 -12.70
CA THR A 45 -17.87 8.74 -11.47
C THR A 45 -17.23 7.98 -10.30
N ILE A 46 -17.07 8.67 -9.17
CA ILE A 46 -16.70 8.07 -7.89
C ILE A 46 -17.94 7.34 -7.35
N LEU A 47 -17.83 6.03 -7.08
CA LEU A 47 -18.94 5.20 -6.61
C LEU A 47 -18.96 5.14 -5.08
N GLU A 48 -19.09 6.29 -4.41
CA GLU A 48 -19.02 6.40 -2.95
C GLU A 48 -20.05 5.50 -2.23
N GLY A 49 -21.26 5.40 -2.77
CA GLY A 49 -22.31 4.52 -2.24
C GLY A 49 -21.99 3.02 -2.31
N HIS A 50 -20.91 2.64 -3.01
CA HIS A 50 -20.42 1.28 -3.06
C HIS A 50 -19.18 1.07 -2.19
N ALA A 51 -18.69 2.08 -1.45
CA ALA A 51 -17.49 1.95 -0.64
C ALA A 51 -17.53 0.75 0.32
N PHE A 52 -16.37 0.13 0.54
CA PHE A 52 -16.17 -0.84 1.61
C PHE A 52 -15.28 -0.18 2.64
N ASN A 53 -15.74 -0.08 3.88
CA ASN A 53 -15.00 0.51 4.99
C ASN A 53 -15.22 -0.37 6.23
N LYS A 54 -14.15 -0.94 6.77
CA LYS A 54 -14.20 -1.84 7.93
C LYS A 54 -13.04 -1.55 8.87
N PHE A 55 -13.35 -1.45 10.16
CA PHE A 55 -12.33 -1.61 11.20
C PHE A 55 -11.87 -3.06 11.26
N VAL A 56 -10.62 -3.24 11.68
CA VAL A 56 -9.95 -4.54 11.80
C VAL A 56 -9.36 -4.65 13.20
N ARG A 57 -9.66 -5.74 13.90
CA ARG A 57 -9.10 -5.97 15.23
C ARG A 57 -7.67 -6.52 15.15
N PRO A 58 -6.66 -5.81 15.69
CA PRO A 58 -5.29 -6.30 15.77
C PRO A 58 -5.16 -7.42 16.81
N VAL A 59 -4.20 -8.32 16.62
CA VAL A 59 -3.96 -9.50 17.47
C VAL A 59 -2.58 -9.44 18.13
N VAL A 60 -1.56 -8.92 17.43
CA VAL A 60 -0.20 -8.76 17.98
C VAL A 60 -0.17 -7.61 19.00
N ASN A 61 -0.74 -6.46 18.63
CA ASN A 61 -0.85 -5.28 19.49
C ASN A 61 -2.34 -4.88 19.64
N PRO A 62 -3.12 -5.58 20.49
CA PRO A 62 -4.56 -5.37 20.59
C PRO A 62 -4.95 -4.03 21.22
N VAL A 63 -4.04 -3.39 21.96
CA VAL A 63 -4.25 -2.09 22.62
C VAL A 63 -3.55 -1.01 21.80
N LEU A 64 -4.33 -0.03 21.32
CA LEU A 64 -3.82 1.12 20.60
C LEU A 64 -2.97 1.98 21.51
N SER A 65 -1.83 2.41 20.97
CA SER A 65 -1.05 3.47 21.60
C SER A 65 -1.81 4.79 21.56
N LYS A 66 -1.47 5.69 22.48
CA LYS A 66 -2.00 7.07 22.46
C LYS A 66 -1.68 7.76 21.13
N HIS A 67 -0.44 7.59 20.65
CA HIS A 67 0.00 8.13 19.37
C HIS A 67 -0.86 7.63 18.20
N CYS A 68 -1.13 6.32 18.13
CA CYS A 68 -1.94 5.74 17.05
C CYS A 68 -3.39 6.25 17.10
N THR A 69 -3.97 6.36 18.30
CA THR A 69 -5.32 6.91 18.50
C THR A 69 -5.40 8.37 18.06
N GLU A 70 -4.42 9.20 18.41
CA GLU A 70 -4.38 10.62 18.01
C GLU A 70 -4.15 10.77 16.50
N PHE A 71 -3.26 9.97 15.92
CA PHE A 71 -2.91 9.99 14.51
C PHE A 71 -4.08 9.53 13.64
N THR A 72 -4.72 8.40 13.96
CA THR A 72 -5.80 7.80 13.14
C THR A 72 -7.20 8.23 13.55
N GLY A 73 -7.38 8.77 14.76
CA GLY A 73 -8.70 9.10 15.31
C GLY A 73 -9.56 7.88 15.67
N ILE A 74 -9.04 6.67 15.46
CA ILE A 74 -9.73 5.41 15.74
C ILE A 74 -9.73 5.16 17.25
N LYS A 75 -10.92 4.90 17.80
CA LYS A 75 -11.08 4.57 19.21
C LYS A 75 -10.90 3.09 19.46
N GLN A 76 -10.37 2.74 20.64
CA GLN A 76 -10.15 1.34 21.04
C GLN A 76 -11.44 0.50 20.98
N GLU A 77 -12.58 1.08 21.33
CA GLU A 77 -13.88 0.38 21.34
C GLU A 77 -14.29 -0.07 19.92
N SER A 78 -13.96 0.72 18.90
CA SER A 78 -14.20 0.37 17.49
C SER A 78 -13.44 -0.89 17.09
N LEU A 79 -12.21 -1.06 17.58
CA LEU A 79 -11.39 -2.23 17.28
C LEU A 79 -11.77 -3.44 18.13
N ASN A 80 -12.17 -3.24 19.38
CA ASN A 80 -12.64 -4.32 20.25
C ASN A 80 -13.83 -5.09 19.64
N ALA A 81 -14.75 -4.34 19.02
CA ALA A 81 -15.93 -4.88 18.35
C ALA A 81 -15.67 -5.37 16.91
N ALA A 82 -14.48 -5.10 16.35
CA ALA A 82 -14.16 -5.44 14.98
C ALA A 82 -13.77 -6.92 14.79
N ASP A 83 -13.92 -7.38 13.56
CA ASP A 83 -13.42 -8.67 13.09
C ASP A 83 -11.90 -8.62 12.87
N THR A 84 -11.22 -9.77 12.95
CA THR A 84 -9.79 -9.86 12.61
C THR A 84 -9.55 -9.76 11.11
N PHE A 85 -8.32 -9.45 10.70
CA PHE A 85 -7.96 -9.17 9.31
C PHE A 85 -8.46 -10.23 8.31
N LEU A 86 -8.30 -11.53 8.60
CA LEU A 86 -8.74 -12.59 7.68
C LEU A 86 -10.26 -12.62 7.47
N VAL A 87 -11.04 -12.30 8.50
CA VAL A 87 -12.49 -12.23 8.41
C VAL A 87 -12.90 -11.00 7.58
N VAL A 88 -12.30 -9.84 7.85
CA VAL A 88 -12.54 -8.61 7.07
C VAL A 88 -12.10 -8.78 5.62
N TYR A 89 -10.97 -9.44 5.36
CA TYR A 89 -10.52 -9.75 4.01
C TYR A 89 -11.49 -10.67 3.26
N LYS A 90 -12.06 -11.69 3.91
CA LYS A 90 -13.14 -12.51 3.33
C LYS A 90 -14.40 -11.69 3.04
N GLN A 91 -14.73 -10.72 3.90
CA GLN A 91 -15.84 -9.79 3.64
C GLN A 91 -15.55 -8.90 2.41
N PHE A 92 -14.32 -8.42 2.28
CA PHE A 92 -13.87 -7.66 1.11
C PHE A 92 -13.99 -8.46 -0.19
N LEU A 93 -13.56 -9.73 -0.20
CA LEU A 93 -13.73 -10.62 -1.36
C LEU A 93 -15.21 -10.83 -1.74
N LYS A 94 -16.09 -11.02 -0.75
CA LYS A 94 -17.54 -11.10 -0.99
C LYS A 94 -18.10 -9.79 -1.54
N TRP A 95 -17.62 -8.66 -1.04
CA TRP A 95 -18.01 -7.34 -1.54
C TRP A 95 -17.57 -7.14 -3.00
N LEU A 96 -16.35 -7.55 -3.38
CA LEU A 96 -15.91 -7.52 -4.78
C LEU A 96 -16.86 -8.33 -5.68
N GLN A 97 -17.16 -9.57 -5.26
CA GLN A 97 -18.05 -10.46 -5.99
C GLN A 97 -19.47 -9.88 -6.14
N LYS A 98 -20.06 -9.37 -5.04
CA LYS A 98 -21.42 -8.83 -5.01
C LYS A 98 -21.58 -7.63 -5.95
N ASN A 99 -20.55 -6.79 -6.05
CA ASN A 99 -20.57 -5.59 -6.87
C ASN A 99 -20.04 -5.80 -8.30
N GLY A 100 -19.75 -7.04 -8.69
CA GLY A 100 -19.28 -7.36 -10.05
C GLY A 100 -17.85 -6.90 -10.35
N PHE A 101 -17.06 -6.57 -9.32
CA PHE A 101 -15.64 -6.23 -9.47
C PHE A 101 -14.81 -7.50 -9.65
N GLN A 102 -14.82 -8.02 -10.88
CA GLN A 102 -14.07 -9.22 -11.26
C GLN A 102 -12.57 -8.93 -11.29
N GLU A 103 -11.77 -9.83 -10.69
CA GLU A 103 -10.32 -9.77 -10.82
C GLU A 103 -9.91 -9.66 -12.30
N ARG A 104 -8.83 -8.90 -12.56
CA ARG A 104 -8.32 -8.53 -13.90
C ARG A 104 -9.11 -7.43 -14.63
N HIS A 105 -10.34 -7.11 -14.21
CA HIS A 105 -11.13 -6.02 -14.79
C HIS A 105 -11.09 -4.72 -13.97
N PHE A 106 -10.44 -4.74 -12.81
CA PHE A 106 -10.07 -3.57 -12.03
C PHE A 106 -8.58 -3.58 -11.68
N ALA A 107 -8.07 -2.40 -11.30
CA ALA A 107 -6.75 -2.24 -10.69
C ALA A 107 -6.87 -1.43 -9.40
N ILE A 108 -6.04 -1.75 -8.41
CA ILE A 108 -5.97 -1.01 -7.15
C ILE A 108 -5.14 0.26 -7.35
N VAL A 109 -5.61 1.38 -6.80
CA VAL A 109 -4.92 2.67 -6.74
C VAL A 109 -4.57 2.97 -5.29
N SER A 110 -3.33 3.39 -5.04
CA SER A 110 -2.85 3.87 -3.75
C SER A 110 -2.03 5.15 -3.94
N ASP A 111 -1.91 5.95 -2.88
CA ASP A 111 -1.15 7.21 -2.90
C ASP A 111 0.35 6.97 -3.08
N SER A 112 0.81 5.80 -2.65
CA SER A 112 2.22 5.44 -2.54
C SER A 112 2.40 3.92 -2.61
N ARG A 113 3.63 3.47 -2.39
CA ARG A 113 3.95 2.04 -2.28
C ARG A 113 3.62 1.43 -0.92
N GLN A 114 3.26 2.23 0.08
CA GLN A 114 3.19 1.77 1.47
C GLN A 114 2.09 0.74 1.67
N ASP A 115 0.86 1.02 1.22
CA ASP A 115 -0.29 0.12 1.38
C ASP A 115 -0.05 -1.26 0.80
N MET A 116 0.45 -1.29 -0.44
CA MET A 116 0.58 -2.54 -1.18
C MET A 116 1.88 -3.27 -0.84
N TRP A 117 3.03 -2.60 -0.97
CA TRP A 117 4.31 -3.28 -0.78
C TRP A 117 4.64 -3.52 0.69
N ARG A 118 4.40 -2.55 1.58
CA ARG A 118 4.77 -2.68 3.00
C ARG A 118 3.62 -3.27 3.82
N ILE A 119 2.46 -2.61 3.84
CA ILE A 119 1.36 -2.91 4.75
C ILE A 119 0.71 -4.25 4.41
N ALA A 120 0.16 -4.41 3.21
CA ALA A 120 -0.51 -5.64 2.81
C ALA A 120 0.44 -6.83 2.88
N GLN A 121 1.66 -6.70 2.34
CA GLN A 121 2.65 -7.80 2.38
C GLN A 121 2.95 -8.25 3.82
N TYR A 122 3.17 -7.31 4.74
CA TYR A 122 3.46 -7.62 6.13
C TYR A 122 2.23 -8.20 6.84
N GLN A 123 1.06 -7.62 6.62
CA GLN A 123 -0.20 -8.09 7.22
C GLN A 123 -0.54 -9.52 6.78
N PHE A 124 -0.42 -9.84 5.49
CA PHE A 124 -0.60 -11.21 5.00
C PHE A 124 0.42 -12.17 5.62
N ARG A 125 1.66 -11.73 5.82
CA ARG A 125 2.68 -12.54 6.50
C ARG A 125 2.32 -12.81 7.97
N LEU A 126 1.86 -11.80 8.72
CA LEU A 126 1.47 -11.95 10.13
C LEU A 126 0.36 -13.00 10.31
N VAL A 127 -0.62 -13.02 9.41
CA VAL A 127 -1.73 -13.98 9.43
C VAL A 127 -1.41 -15.29 8.69
N GLN A 128 -0.16 -15.48 8.29
CA GLN A 128 0.36 -16.67 7.62
C GLN A 128 -0.35 -17.03 6.30
N GLU A 129 -0.81 -16.01 5.58
CA GLU A 129 -1.48 -16.16 4.29
C GLU A 129 -0.62 -15.68 3.12
N THR A 130 -0.95 -16.20 1.93
CA THR A 130 -0.28 -15.76 0.69
C THR A 130 -0.83 -14.42 0.24
N MET A 131 0.05 -13.45 -0.01
CA MET A 131 -0.32 -12.16 -0.61
C MET A 131 -0.96 -12.37 -2.01
N PRO A 132 -2.25 -12.04 -2.19
CA PRO A 132 -3.00 -12.32 -3.42
C PRO A 132 -2.51 -11.55 -4.65
N SER A 133 -2.79 -12.06 -5.85
CA SER A 133 -2.40 -11.42 -7.12
C SER A 133 -2.81 -9.96 -7.23
N MET A 134 -4.03 -9.60 -6.79
CA MET A 134 -4.55 -8.23 -6.86
C MET A 134 -3.73 -7.21 -6.06
N PHE A 135 -3.09 -7.62 -4.96
CA PHE A 135 -2.25 -6.74 -4.15
C PHE A 135 -0.79 -6.68 -4.65
N ARG A 136 -0.42 -7.55 -5.61
CA ARG A 136 0.95 -7.66 -6.10
C ARG A 136 1.25 -6.77 -7.31
N GLN A 137 0.27 -5.96 -7.70
CA GLN A 137 0.36 -4.97 -8.76
C GLN A 137 -0.65 -3.85 -8.47
N TRP A 138 -0.24 -2.61 -8.64
CA TRP A 138 -1.10 -1.47 -8.35
C TRP A 138 -0.69 -0.26 -9.17
N ILE A 139 -1.54 0.75 -9.09
CA ILE A 139 -1.31 2.07 -9.62
C ILE A 139 -0.89 2.94 -8.44
N ASN A 140 0.41 3.25 -8.36
CA ASN A 140 0.90 4.30 -7.48
C ASN A 140 0.56 5.64 -8.13
N ILE A 141 -0.50 6.30 -7.67
CA ILE A 141 -1.04 7.48 -8.34
C ILE A 141 -0.09 8.68 -8.23
N LYS A 142 0.67 8.79 -7.13
CA LYS A 142 1.68 9.84 -6.97
C LYS A 142 2.74 9.76 -8.06
N ARG A 143 3.11 8.55 -8.49
CA ARG A 143 4.02 8.38 -9.62
C ARG A 143 3.39 8.84 -10.93
N THR A 144 2.14 8.45 -11.20
CA THR A 144 1.44 8.89 -12.42
C THR A 144 1.28 10.42 -12.44
N PHE A 145 0.97 11.01 -11.30
CA PHE A 145 0.95 12.46 -11.10
C PHE A 145 2.30 13.08 -11.46
N ASP A 146 3.37 12.60 -10.82
CA ASP A 146 4.73 13.08 -11.06
C ASP A 146 5.12 12.95 -12.53
N ASP A 147 4.89 11.81 -13.17
CA ASP A 147 5.24 11.57 -14.57
C ASP A 147 4.40 12.45 -15.54
N GLY A 148 3.27 12.98 -15.09
CA GLY A 148 2.43 13.92 -15.84
C GLY A 148 2.77 15.40 -15.65
N LEU A 149 3.64 15.75 -14.69
CA LEU A 149 4.10 17.12 -14.46
C LEU A 149 5.19 17.52 -15.46
N GLU A 150 5.22 18.80 -15.81
CA GLU A 150 6.32 19.38 -16.59
C GLU A 150 7.64 19.38 -15.81
N ASP A 151 8.75 19.45 -16.54
CA ASP A 151 10.10 19.46 -15.96
C ASP A 151 10.26 20.58 -14.91
N GLY A 152 10.79 20.21 -13.76
CA GLY A 152 11.02 21.12 -12.64
C GLY A 152 9.79 21.46 -11.79
N GLN A 153 8.56 21.09 -12.19
CA GLN A 153 7.37 21.34 -11.35
C GLN A 153 7.34 20.46 -10.09
N LYS A 154 7.90 19.24 -10.14
CA LYS A 154 8.00 18.34 -8.97
C LYS A 154 8.65 19.02 -7.76
N ASN A 155 9.66 19.86 -8.00
CA ASN A 155 10.42 20.56 -6.96
C ASN A 155 9.67 21.76 -6.37
N LYS A 156 8.56 22.18 -7.00
CA LYS A 156 7.74 23.33 -6.59
C LYS A 156 6.47 22.90 -5.82
N LEU A 157 6.23 21.60 -5.66
CA LEU A 157 5.05 21.09 -4.96
C LEU A 157 5.10 21.45 -3.47
N VAL A 158 4.03 22.04 -2.97
CA VAL A 158 3.89 22.47 -1.56
C VAL A 158 3.07 21.43 -0.80
N GLY A 159 3.59 20.95 0.34
CA GLY A 159 2.93 19.98 1.21
C GLY A 159 3.93 19.09 1.95
N ARG A 160 3.52 18.53 3.08
CA ARG A 160 4.32 17.62 3.91
C ARG A 160 4.16 16.17 3.45
N SER A 161 2.96 15.77 3.04
CA SER A 161 2.67 14.43 2.51
C SER A 161 2.55 14.39 0.97
N ASN A 162 2.52 13.18 0.39
CA ASN A 162 2.24 13.00 -1.04
C ASN A 162 0.84 13.48 -1.41
N MET A 163 -0.14 13.17 -0.55
CA MET A 163 -1.53 13.56 -0.75
C MET A 163 -1.68 15.08 -0.70
N GLU A 164 -1.14 15.75 0.34
CA GLU A 164 -1.17 17.22 0.45
C GLU A 164 -0.56 17.91 -0.77
N LYS A 165 0.58 17.40 -1.26
CA LYS A 165 1.22 17.95 -2.48
C LYS A 165 0.32 17.86 -3.71
N MET A 166 -0.37 16.72 -3.88
CA MET A 166 -1.31 16.55 -5.00
C MET A 166 -2.54 17.43 -4.83
N LEU A 167 -3.12 17.51 -3.63
CA LEU A 167 -4.28 18.35 -3.34
C LEU A 167 -4.01 19.83 -3.60
N ASN A 168 -2.92 20.35 -3.04
CA ASN A 168 -2.53 21.76 -3.19
C ASN A 168 -2.29 22.12 -4.65
N TYR A 169 -1.64 21.23 -5.41
CA TYR A 169 -1.38 21.46 -6.83
C TYR A 169 -2.67 21.40 -7.66
N LEU A 170 -3.57 20.48 -7.36
CA LEU A 170 -4.81 20.27 -8.12
C LEU A 170 -5.97 21.18 -7.67
N GLY A 171 -5.79 21.95 -6.59
CA GLY A 171 -6.84 22.79 -6.01
C GLY A 171 -8.02 21.98 -5.49
N ILE A 172 -7.76 20.82 -4.88
CA ILE A 172 -8.79 19.92 -4.32
C ILE A 172 -8.80 20.11 -2.79
N GLU A 173 -10.00 20.24 -2.22
CA GLU A 173 -10.18 20.23 -0.77
C GLU A 173 -10.15 18.80 -0.23
N PHE A 174 -9.54 18.62 0.94
CA PHE A 174 -9.51 17.32 1.61
C PHE A 174 -10.93 16.93 2.07
N SER A 175 -11.34 15.68 1.81
CA SER A 175 -12.64 15.17 2.25
C SER A 175 -12.54 14.52 3.62
N GLY A 176 -13.24 15.04 4.62
CA GLY A 176 -13.29 14.43 5.95
C GLY A 176 -12.04 14.70 6.79
N ARG A 177 -11.49 13.67 7.43
CA ARG A 177 -10.35 13.77 8.35
C ARG A 177 -9.14 13.03 7.79
N ALA A 178 -7.97 13.68 7.78
CA ALA A 178 -6.72 13.02 7.40
C ALA A 178 -6.42 11.84 8.33
N HIS A 179 -5.89 10.74 7.77
CA HIS A 179 -5.63 9.49 8.49
C HIS A 179 -6.91 8.82 9.02
N ASP A 180 -8.00 8.95 8.26
CA ASP A 180 -9.16 8.06 8.30
C ASP A 180 -9.25 7.42 6.91
N ALA A 181 -9.18 6.10 6.84
CA ALA A 181 -8.95 5.43 5.56
C ALA A 181 -10.05 5.71 4.52
N LEU A 182 -11.30 5.95 4.94
CA LEU A 182 -12.38 6.28 4.00
C LEU A 182 -12.24 7.71 3.47
N SER A 183 -11.97 8.66 4.35
CA SER A 183 -11.66 10.05 4.00
C SER A 183 -10.48 10.14 3.01
N ASP A 184 -9.42 9.39 3.28
CA ASP A 184 -8.25 9.29 2.41
C ASP A 184 -8.58 8.63 1.06
N CYS A 185 -9.41 7.56 1.04
CA CYS A 185 -9.89 6.97 -0.22
C CYS A 185 -10.72 7.96 -1.07
N LEU A 186 -11.65 8.70 -0.46
CA LEU A 186 -12.49 9.67 -1.19
C LEU A 186 -11.65 10.80 -1.77
N THR A 187 -10.74 11.33 -0.96
CA THR A 187 -9.78 12.36 -1.35
C THR A 187 -8.89 11.87 -2.51
N LEU A 188 -8.36 10.65 -2.40
CA LEU A 188 -7.52 10.04 -3.43
C LEU A 188 -8.30 9.68 -4.71
N ALA A 189 -9.60 9.37 -4.61
CA ALA A 189 -10.48 9.20 -5.76
C ALA A 189 -10.66 10.51 -6.53
N ALA A 190 -10.86 11.64 -5.84
CA ALA A 190 -10.92 12.96 -6.46
C ALA A 190 -9.60 13.34 -7.17
N ILE A 191 -8.46 13.06 -6.53
CA ILE A 191 -7.12 13.23 -7.14
C ILE A 191 -6.99 12.38 -8.41
N THR A 192 -7.37 11.10 -8.32
CA THR A 192 -7.31 10.16 -9.45
C THR A 192 -8.16 10.63 -10.63
N GLN A 193 -9.37 11.12 -10.35
CA GLN A 193 -10.23 11.73 -11.36
C GLN A 193 -9.56 12.93 -12.04
N LYS A 194 -8.96 13.85 -11.27
CA LYS A 194 -8.26 15.02 -11.85
C LYS A 194 -7.07 14.63 -12.71
N ILE A 195 -6.30 13.64 -12.29
CA ILE A 195 -5.17 13.10 -13.07
C ILE A 195 -5.65 12.47 -14.40
N LEU A 196 -6.79 11.78 -14.38
CA LEU A 196 -7.44 11.28 -15.61
C LEU A 196 -7.92 12.43 -16.51
N GLU A 197 -8.50 13.49 -15.94
CA GLU A 197 -8.95 14.69 -16.66
C GLU A 197 -7.78 15.44 -17.34
N MET A 198 -6.59 15.44 -16.72
CA MET A 198 -5.35 15.96 -17.32
C MET A 198 -4.86 15.12 -18.51
N GLY A 199 -5.39 13.90 -18.67
CA GLY A 199 -5.02 12.95 -19.73
C GLY A 199 -3.81 12.09 -19.37
N CYS A 200 -3.43 12.01 -18.09
CA CYS A 200 -2.36 11.14 -17.65
C CYS A 200 -2.83 9.67 -17.68
N PRO A 201 -1.98 8.72 -18.14
CA PRO A 201 -2.34 7.31 -18.16
C PRO A 201 -2.33 6.71 -16.74
N VAL A 202 -3.51 6.36 -16.24
CA VAL A 202 -3.70 5.68 -14.96
C VAL A 202 -3.68 4.17 -15.21
N THR A 203 -2.47 3.61 -15.22
CA THR A 203 -2.19 2.20 -15.50
C THR A 203 -1.23 1.62 -14.47
N ILE A 204 -1.21 0.29 -14.32
CA ILE A 204 -0.34 -0.38 -13.34
C ILE A 204 1.11 0.02 -13.61
N ASN A 205 1.75 0.62 -12.62
CA ASN A 205 3.08 1.20 -12.72
C ASN A 205 4.05 0.65 -11.66
N GLU A 206 3.55 -0.11 -10.68
CA GLU A 206 4.34 -0.85 -9.71
C GLU A 206 3.80 -2.28 -9.54
N MET A 207 4.72 -3.23 -9.39
CA MET A 207 4.44 -4.62 -9.05
C MET A 207 5.43 -5.08 -7.98
N VAL A 208 5.17 -6.21 -7.33
CA VAL A 208 6.19 -6.88 -6.51
C VAL A 208 6.78 -8.14 -7.15
N CYS A 209 8.09 -8.31 -7.03
CA CYS A 209 8.82 -9.51 -7.44
C CYS A 209 9.61 -10.13 -6.29
N CYS A 210 9.92 -11.43 -6.41
CA CYS A 210 10.59 -12.19 -5.34
C CYS A 210 12.10 -11.98 -5.26
N SER A 211 12.69 -11.19 -6.17
CA SER A 211 14.13 -10.97 -6.18
C SER A 211 14.51 -9.71 -6.95
N ALA A 212 15.58 -9.06 -6.50
CA ALA A 212 16.24 -7.98 -7.21
C ALA A 212 17.77 -8.07 -7.03
N ILE A 213 18.50 -7.60 -8.05
CA ILE A 213 19.97 -7.64 -8.08
C ILE A 213 20.56 -6.81 -6.93
N TRP A 214 20.02 -5.62 -6.67
CA TRP A 214 20.52 -4.73 -5.62
C TRP A 214 20.39 -5.32 -4.21
N ARG A 215 19.49 -6.30 -3.98
CA ARG A 215 19.39 -7.03 -2.70
C ARG A 215 20.55 -8.02 -2.48
N LYS A 216 21.33 -8.36 -3.51
CA LYS A 216 22.49 -9.26 -3.38
C LYS A 216 23.65 -8.62 -2.62
N GLN A 217 23.77 -7.31 -2.70
CA GLN A 217 24.78 -6.58 -1.94
C GLN A 217 24.31 -6.43 -0.48
N PRO A 218 25.14 -6.74 0.51
CA PRO A 218 24.84 -6.48 1.92
C PRO A 218 24.42 -5.04 2.19
N MET A 219 23.63 -4.82 3.23
CA MET A 219 23.34 -3.48 3.71
C MET A 219 24.53 -2.92 4.48
N ASN A 220 24.92 -1.68 4.18
CA ASN A 220 25.85 -0.95 5.04
C ASN A 220 25.08 -0.36 6.24
N MET A 221 25.03 -1.08 7.35
CA MET A 221 24.28 -0.65 8.54
C MET A 221 24.77 0.65 9.16
N ARG A 222 26.01 1.09 8.88
CA ARG A 222 26.50 2.41 9.33
C ARG A 222 25.70 3.57 8.71
N GLN A 223 25.19 3.40 7.49
CA GLN A 223 24.36 4.41 6.82
C GLN A 223 22.94 4.48 7.39
N TYR A 224 22.52 3.46 8.13
CA TYR A 224 21.16 3.30 8.64
C TYR A 224 21.17 3.10 10.16
N ALA A 225 22.11 3.72 10.88
CA ALA A 225 22.28 3.49 12.31
C ALA A 225 21.03 3.87 13.14
N ASN A 226 20.29 4.88 12.70
CA ASN A 226 19.06 5.38 13.31
C ASN A 226 17.78 4.85 12.62
N TRP A 227 17.85 3.71 11.92
CA TRP A 227 16.71 3.19 11.14
C TRP A 227 15.43 2.96 11.94
N ARG A 228 15.52 2.82 13.27
CA ARG A 228 14.35 2.66 14.12
C ARG A 228 13.54 3.94 14.30
N THR A 229 14.11 5.13 14.07
CA THR A 229 13.42 6.41 14.24
C THR A 229 13.43 7.29 12.99
N ASP A 230 14.14 6.86 11.94
CA ASP A 230 14.15 7.52 10.63
C ASP A 230 13.40 6.69 9.58
N PHE A 231 12.31 7.23 9.05
CA PHE A 231 11.41 6.54 8.13
C PHE A 231 12.10 6.09 6.84
N GLN A 232 13.03 6.90 6.32
CA GLN A 232 13.73 6.60 5.08
C GLN A 232 14.68 5.41 5.27
N SER A 233 15.44 5.42 6.36
CA SER A 233 16.32 4.33 6.75
C SER A 233 15.54 3.06 7.09
N ALA A 234 14.42 3.18 7.82
CA ALA A 234 13.51 2.07 8.07
C ALA A 234 13.01 1.43 6.76
N THR A 235 12.64 2.26 5.78
CA THR A 235 12.21 1.79 4.45
C THR A 235 13.30 0.93 3.78
N LYS A 236 14.59 1.25 3.98
CA LYS A 236 15.70 0.42 3.49
C LYS A 236 15.83 -0.93 4.19
N ILE A 237 15.45 -1.00 5.46
CA ILE A 237 15.38 -2.24 6.23
C ILE A 237 14.19 -3.09 5.76
N TYR A 238 13.00 -2.51 5.63
CA TYR A 238 11.82 -3.18 5.04
C TYR A 238 12.11 -3.72 3.63
N GLU A 239 12.83 -2.94 2.83
CA GLU A 239 13.31 -3.33 1.50
C GLU A 239 14.20 -4.58 1.52
N ARG A 240 14.76 -5.00 2.65
CA ARG A 240 15.50 -6.26 2.76
C ARG A 240 14.75 -7.35 3.49
N VAL A 241 14.01 -7.02 4.54
CA VAL A 241 13.28 -7.99 5.37
C VAL A 241 12.06 -8.56 4.65
N LEU A 242 11.34 -7.74 3.88
CA LEU A 242 10.13 -8.18 3.20
C LEU A 242 10.47 -9.08 1.99
N PRO A 243 9.88 -10.29 1.87
CA PRO A 243 10.20 -11.27 0.82
C PRO A 243 10.08 -10.76 -0.61
N LEU A 244 9.12 -9.87 -0.86
CA LEU A 244 8.82 -9.28 -2.14
C LEU A 244 9.25 -7.82 -2.18
N THR A 245 9.73 -7.41 -3.35
CA THR A 245 10.28 -6.08 -3.59
C THR A 245 9.64 -5.41 -4.78
N ILE A 246 9.66 -4.09 -4.78
CA ILE A 246 9.01 -3.29 -5.82
C ILE A 246 9.79 -3.40 -7.13
N LYS A 247 9.05 -3.63 -8.21
CA LYS A 247 9.47 -3.54 -9.59
C LYS A 247 8.61 -2.49 -10.27
N VAL A 248 9.25 -1.43 -10.73
CA VAL A 248 8.65 -0.41 -11.58
C VAL A 248 8.27 -1.00 -12.93
N ILE A 249 7.05 -0.73 -13.38
CA ILE A 249 6.50 -1.14 -14.68
C ILE A 249 6.31 0.11 -15.54
N ARG A 250 6.95 0.13 -16.72
CA ARG A 250 6.79 1.22 -17.71
C ARG A 250 5.66 0.95 -18.71
N SER A 251 5.37 -0.32 -18.98
CA SER A 251 4.32 -0.76 -19.87
C SER A 251 3.72 -2.03 -19.30
N TYR A 252 2.43 -1.97 -18.98
CA TYR A 252 1.68 -3.08 -18.42
C TYR A 252 0.96 -3.87 -19.52
N SER A 253 0.90 -5.18 -19.37
CA SER A 253 0.09 -6.09 -20.19
C SER A 253 -0.76 -6.97 -19.28
N ALA A 254 -1.99 -7.30 -19.69
CA ALA A 254 -2.88 -8.18 -18.94
C ALA A 254 -2.26 -9.56 -18.65
N SER A 255 -1.32 -10.02 -19.49
CA SER A 255 -0.55 -11.26 -19.27
C SER A 255 0.35 -11.23 -18.03
N MET A 256 0.62 -10.05 -17.48
CA MET A 256 1.43 -9.88 -16.27
C MET A 256 0.63 -10.15 -14.99
N TYR A 257 -0.71 -10.13 -15.05
CA TYR A 257 -1.57 -10.38 -13.89
C TYR A 257 -1.27 -11.77 -13.29
N GLY A 258 -0.99 -11.81 -11.99
CA GLY A 258 -0.77 -13.06 -11.27
C GLY A 258 0.52 -13.79 -11.67
N VAL A 259 1.47 -13.10 -12.32
CA VAL A 259 2.77 -13.67 -12.70
C VAL A 259 3.89 -12.81 -12.12
N CYS A 260 4.79 -13.42 -11.35
CA CYS A 260 5.92 -12.70 -10.79
C CYS A 260 6.85 -12.17 -11.90
N PRO A 261 7.19 -10.86 -11.93
CA PRO A 261 8.05 -10.29 -12.97
C PRO A 261 9.44 -10.93 -13.06
N TYR A 262 9.95 -11.49 -11.95
CA TYR A 262 11.27 -12.11 -11.86
C TYR A 262 11.24 -13.60 -12.23
N CYS A 263 10.58 -14.43 -11.40
CA CYS A 263 10.64 -15.89 -11.59
C CYS A 263 9.54 -16.47 -12.48
N LYS A 264 8.62 -15.65 -12.99
CA LYS A 264 7.50 -16.03 -13.86
C LYS A 264 6.53 -17.06 -13.26
N LYS A 265 6.56 -17.26 -11.94
CA LYS A 265 5.64 -18.14 -11.20
C LYS A 265 4.49 -17.36 -10.56
N PRO A 266 3.31 -17.98 -10.36
CA PRO A 266 2.17 -17.35 -9.70
C PRO A 266 2.35 -17.21 -8.18
N PRO A 267 1.53 -16.40 -7.48
CA PRO A 267 1.66 -16.19 -6.03
C PRO A 267 1.55 -17.45 -5.17
N THR A 268 0.80 -18.46 -5.62
CA THR A 268 0.71 -19.76 -4.95
C THR A 268 2.06 -20.49 -4.83
N VAL A 269 3.07 -20.08 -5.62
CA VAL A 269 4.44 -20.63 -5.57
C VAL A 269 5.46 -19.55 -5.24
N CYS A 270 5.32 -18.37 -5.85
CA CYS A 270 6.25 -17.26 -5.69
C CYS A 270 5.93 -16.43 -4.45
N GLY A 271 6.89 -16.32 -3.53
CA GLY A 271 6.75 -15.51 -2.31
C GLY A 271 6.48 -16.33 -1.05
N ALA A 272 6.22 -17.63 -1.19
CA ALA A 272 6.08 -18.55 -0.06
C ALA A 272 7.34 -18.61 0.82
N VAL A 273 8.53 -18.46 0.21
CA VAL A 273 9.81 -18.40 0.92
C VAL A 273 10.58 -17.17 0.46
N HIS A 274 11.21 -16.47 1.41
CA HIS A 274 12.09 -15.34 1.13
C HIS A 274 13.33 -15.82 0.35
N LYS A 275 13.51 -15.35 -0.89
CA LYS A 275 14.64 -15.79 -1.75
C LYS A 275 15.99 -15.13 -1.44
N GLN A 276 15.98 -13.97 -0.80
CA GLN A 276 17.18 -13.20 -0.44
C GLN A 276 17.17 -12.74 1.03
N PRO A 277 17.00 -13.64 2.01
CA PRO A 277 16.84 -13.25 3.41
C PRO A 277 18.10 -12.49 3.89
N PRO A 278 17.97 -11.36 4.60
CA PRO A 278 19.10 -10.53 4.96
C PRO A 278 19.80 -11.07 6.23
N ARG A 279 20.40 -12.26 6.12
CA ARG A 279 21.01 -12.97 7.26
C ARG A 279 22.09 -12.17 7.98
N GLU A 280 22.92 -11.45 7.22
CA GLU A 280 23.97 -10.59 7.77
C GLU A 280 23.39 -9.44 8.60
N PHE A 281 22.27 -8.86 8.17
CA PHE A 281 21.57 -7.84 8.95
C PHE A 281 21.12 -8.43 10.29
N TYR A 282 20.44 -9.58 10.29
CA TYR A 282 19.99 -10.23 11.52
C TYR A 282 21.15 -10.58 12.46
N ALA A 283 22.27 -11.07 11.93
CA ALA A 283 23.46 -11.39 12.72
C ALA A 283 24.17 -10.15 13.29
N SER A 284 23.99 -8.97 12.67
CA SER A 284 24.62 -7.71 13.10
C SER A 284 23.87 -6.95 14.20
N LEU A 285 22.63 -7.36 14.49
CA LEU A 285 21.77 -6.66 15.44
C LEU A 285 22.15 -6.95 16.89
N THR A 286 22.36 -5.89 17.67
CA THR A 286 22.49 -6.00 19.14
C THR A 286 21.14 -6.30 19.78
N GLU A 287 20.09 -5.62 19.32
CA GLU A 287 18.70 -5.84 19.71
C GLU A 287 17.92 -6.38 18.52
N PRO A 288 17.05 -7.39 18.72
CA PRO A 288 16.25 -7.97 17.64
C PRO A 288 15.46 -6.91 16.86
N CYS A 289 15.24 -7.19 15.58
CA CYS A 289 14.29 -6.45 14.76
C CYS A 289 12.89 -6.98 15.11
N VAL A 290 12.15 -6.19 15.86
CA VAL A 290 10.85 -6.54 16.46
C VAL A 290 9.84 -6.93 15.38
N PHE A 291 9.69 -6.13 14.33
CA PHE A 291 8.70 -6.42 13.28
C PHE A 291 9.06 -7.71 12.52
N ALA A 292 10.36 -7.92 12.27
CA ALA A 292 10.84 -9.08 11.54
C ALA A 292 10.66 -10.38 12.35
N LYS A 293 10.97 -10.34 13.65
CA LYS A 293 10.78 -11.45 14.58
C LYS A 293 9.29 -11.79 14.75
N SER A 294 8.43 -10.79 14.90
CA SER A 294 6.98 -10.97 15.07
C SER A 294 6.33 -11.64 13.85
N ALA A 295 6.84 -11.35 12.65
CA ALA A 295 6.40 -11.97 11.41
C ALA A 295 7.14 -13.29 11.07
N GLY A 296 7.97 -13.80 12.00
CA GLY A 296 8.72 -15.04 11.83
C GLY A 296 9.63 -15.02 10.60
N HIS A 297 10.33 -13.92 10.35
CA HIS A 297 11.30 -13.83 9.26
C HIS A 297 12.66 -14.46 9.60
N TYR A 298 12.98 -14.56 10.89
CA TYR A 298 14.16 -15.22 11.43
C TYR A 298 13.97 -15.56 12.91
#